data_AF-A0A814U4E4-F1
#
_entry.id   AF-A0A814U4E4-F1
#
_cell.length_a   1.000
_cell.length_b   1.000
_cell.length_c   1.000
_cell.angle_alpha   90.00
_cell.angle_beta   90.00
_cell.angle_gamma   90.00
#
_symmetry.space_group_name_H-M   'P 1'
#
loop_
_entity.id
_entity.type
_entity.pdbx_description
1 polymer ?
#
loop_
_entity_poly.entity_id
_entity_poly.type
_entity_poly.pdbx_seq_one_letter_code
_entity_poly.pdbx_strand_id
1 'polypeptide(L)'
;KTNDIDQRYAQYLAGKGTVWTKRYLPIKIILSRTMKDKCDEVTTTLKYMKQYGERTTEVAVKRKNNITHSYTVLPITSADRRLLDKFLLILREKENQFGQRVQIDLIVPPNIIVRASKSGKSSDGKYRTFLNEVLRSLVGKKFLLLLDSWKPQADLEKFRAVFPNEDSQLLIFSEESTGYIQPKDLSLFRSWRFIHKKIEHYTHINRTKMIISDRQKIDNEP
;
A
#
# COMPACT_ATOMS: atom_id res chain seq x y z
N LYS A 1 -13.41 -2.84 28.86
CA LYS A 1 -14.28 -3.52 27.87
C LYS A 1 -14.35 -4.99 28.26
N THR A 2 -15.55 -5.54 28.49
CA THR A 2 -15.71 -6.94 28.93
C THR A 2 -15.14 -7.93 27.90
N ASN A 3 -14.59 -9.07 28.32
CA ASN A 3 -14.12 -10.14 27.44
C ASN A 3 -15.18 -11.20 27.16
N ASP A 4 -16.31 -11.10 27.84
CA ASP A 4 -17.49 -11.91 27.61
C ASP A 4 -18.16 -11.52 26.28
N ILE A 5 -18.25 -12.48 25.37
CA ILE A 5 -18.81 -12.31 24.02
C ILE A 5 -20.32 -12.06 24.09
N ASP A 6 -21.02 -12.74 24.98
CA ASP A 6 -22.48 -12.63 25.13
C ASP A 6 -22.85 -11.29 25.75
N GLN A 7 -22.07 -10.84 26.73
CA GLN A 7 -22.24 -9.51 27.32
C GLN A 7 -21.89 -8.39 26.32
N ARG A 8 -20.87 -8.58 25.46
CA ARG A 8 -20.62 -7.65 24.33
C ARG A 8 -21.77 -7.66 23.34
N TYR A 9 -22.32 -8.81 23.00
CA TYR A 9 -23.44 -8.91 22.08
C TYR A 9 -24.67 -8.17 22.60
N ALA A 10 -25.04 -8.37 23.87
CA ALA A 10 -26.13 -7.64 24.50
C ALA A 10 -25.94 -6.11 24.45
N GLN A 11 -24.69 -5.64 24.66
CA GLN A 11 -24.35 -4.23 24.53
C GLN A 11 -24.48 -3.71 23.09
N TYR A 12 -24.14 -4.54 22.10
CA TYR A 12 -24.25 -4.20 20.67
C TYR A 12 -25.71 -4.14 20.21
N LEU A 13 -26.58 -5.06 20.64
CA LEU A 13 -28.03 -5.01 20.37
C LEU A 13 -28.71 -3.81 21.03
N ALA A 14 -28.26 -3.43 22.23
CA ALA A 14 -28.79 -2.26 22.94
C ALA A 14 -28.31 -0.91 22.35
N GLY A 15 -27.56 -0.91 21.23
CA GLY A 15 -27.00 0.29 20.62
C GLY A 15 -25.89 0.95 21.44
N LYS A 16 -25.37 0.28 22.48
CA LYS A 16 -24.36 0.81 23.42
C LYS A 16 -22.91 0.46 23.01
N GLY A 17 -22.71 0.01 21.77
CA GLY A 17 -21.40 -0.33 21.22
C GLY A 17 -20.63 0.88 20.65
N THR A 18 -20.01 0.70 19.49
CA THR A 18 -19.28 1.76 18.77
C THR A 18 -20.22 2.81 18.15
N VAL A 19 -19.65 3.89 17.61
CA VAL A 19 -20.41 4.93 16.89
C VAL A 19 -21.28 4.32 15.76
N TRP A 20 -20.84 3.24 15.13
CA TRP A 20 -21.57 2.55 14.07
C TRP A 20 -22.82 1.82 14.57
N THR A 21 -22.77 1.15 15.74
CA THR A 21 -23.95 0.47 16.33
C THR A 21 -25.04 1.42 16.79
N LYS A 22 -24.71 2.69 17.05
CA LYS A 22 -25.72 3.73 17.35
C LYS A 22 -26.48 4.15 16.10
N ARG A 23 -25.84 4.08 14.93
CA ARG A 23 -26.39 4.52 13.65
C ARG A 23 -27.08 3.39 12.88
N TYR A 24 -26.58 2.17 13.04
CA TYR A 24 -27.12 0.97 12.41
C TYR A 24 -27.21 -0.13 13.47
N LEU A 25 -28.41 -0.33 14.00
CA LEU A 25 -28.67 -1.39 14.97
C LEU A 25 -28.52 -2.75 14.28
N PRO A 26 -27.66 -3.64 14.79
CA PRO A 26 -27.54 -4.98 14.25
C PRO A 26 -28.85 -5.75 14.45
N ILE A 27 -29.36 -6.38 13.38
CA ILE A 27 -30.68 -7.03 13.38
C ILE A 27 -30.60 -8.45 13.91
N LYS A 28 -29.54 -9.21 13.57
CA LYS A 28 -29.29 -10.56 14.07
C LYS A 28 -27.83 -10.98 13.88
N ILE A 29 -27.32 -11.83 14.77
CA ILE A 29 -26.10 -12.61 14.49
C ILE A 29 -26.47 -13.72 13.51
N ILE A 30 -25.71 -13.82 12.42
CA ILE A 30 -25.93 -14.84 11.40
C ILE A 30 -25.15 -16.13 11.73
N LEU A 31 -24.00 -16.02 12.40
CA LEU A 31 -23.20 -17.17 12.82
C LEU A 31 -22.20 -16.77 13.92
N SER A 32 -22.14 -17.57 15.00
CA SER A 32 -21.06 -17.53 15.98
C SER A 32 -20.45 -18.94 16.07
N ARG A 33 -19.13 -19.05 15.94
CA ARG A 33 -18.42 -20.33 16.04
C ARG A 33 -16.97 -20.14 16.44
N THR A 34 -16.38 -21.18 17.01
CA THR A 34 -14.94 -21.25 17.29
C THR A 34 -14.15 -21.39 15.97
N MET A 35 -13.11 -20.57 15.80
CA MET A 35 -12.26 -20.65 14.60
C MET A 35 -11.47 -21.95 14.61
N LYS A 36 -11.43 -22.66 13.48
CA LYS A 36 -10.68 -23.90 13.35
C LYS A 36 -9.17 -23.66 13.19
N ASP A 37 -8.80 -22.65 12.42
CA ASP A 37 -7.42 -22.25 12.17
C ASP A 37 -7.34 -20.76 11.76
N LYS A 38 -6.12 -20.25 11.51
CA LYS A 38 -5.87 -18.84 11.14
C LYS A 38 -6.43 -18.44 9.77
N CYS A 39 -6.68 -19.41 8.87
CA CYS A 39 -7.20 -19.19 7.53
C CYS A 39 -8.73 -19.33 7.45
N ASP A 40 -9.35 -19.92 8.47
CA ASP A 40 -10.79 -20.14 8.58
C ASP A 40 -11.58 -18.82 8.59
N GLU A 41 -11.04 -17.76 9.21
CA GLU A 41 -11.64 -16.41 9.19
C GLU A 41 -11.72 -15.85 7.76
N VAL A 42 -10.63 -15.96 7.00
CA VAL A 42 -10.53 -15.45 5.63
C VAL A 42 -11.48 -16.24 4.72
N THR A 43 -11.46 -17.56 4.82
CA THR A 43 -12.32 -18.44 4.02
C THR A 43 -13.80 -18.17 4.28
N THR A 44 -14.16 -17.98 5.55
CA THR A 44 -15.53 -17.66 5.97
C THR A 44 -15.93 -16.28 5.48
N THR A 45 -15.08 -15.28 5.66
CA THR A 45 -15.32 -13.91 5.17
C THR A 45 -15.55 -13.88 3.67
N LEU A 46 -14.71 -14.58 2.88
CA LEU A 46 -14.87 -14.70 1.43
C LEU A 46 -16.20 -15.37 1.05
N LYS A 47 -16.60 -16.42 1.77
CA LYS A 47 -17.89 -17.10 1.55
C LYS A 47 -19.08 -16.17 1.81
N TYR A 48 -19.04 -15.42 2.91
CA TYR A 48 -20.10 -14.46 3.25
C TYR A 48 -20.11 -13.25 2.31
N MET A 49 -18.97 -12.73 1.89
CA MET A 49 -18.89 -11.70 0.85
C MET A 49 -19.43 -12.20 -0.49
N LYS A 50 -19.22 -13.47 -0.84
CA LYS A 50 -19.80 -14.06 -2.05
C LYS A 50 -21.32 -14.21 -1.96
N GLN A 51 -21.85 -14.49 -0.78
CA GLN A 51 -23.28 -14.75 -0.56
C GLN A 51 -24.10 -13.49 -0.28
N TYR A 52 -23.54 -12.53 0.46
CA TYR A 52 -24.23 -11.33 0.96
C TYR A 52 -23.51 -10.02 0.63
N GLY A 53 -22.28 -10.10 0.12
CA GLY A 53 -21.56 -8.90 -0.30
C GLY A 53 -22.21 -8.32 -1.55
N GLU A 54 -22.35 -7.00 -1.55
CA GLU A 54 -22.82 -6.28 -2.72
C GLU A 54 -21.74 -6.35 -3.81
N ARG A 55 -22.06 -6.98 -4.95
CA ARG A 55 -21.11 -7.09 -6.07
C ARG A 55 -20.70 -5.73 -6.62
N THR A 56 -21.57 -4.75 -6.46
CA THR A 56 -21.45 -3.42 -7.06
C THR A 56 -21.66 -2.38 -5.98
N THR A 57 -20.57 -1.80 -5.47
CA THR A 57 -20.67 -0.63 -4.60
C THR A 57 -20.54 0.62 -5.47
N GLU A 58 -21.59 1.43 -5.52
CA GLU A 58 -21.53 2.73 -6.16
C GLU A 58 -20.71 3.69 -5.29
N VAL A 59 -19.63 4.22 -5.86
CA VAL A 59 -18.76 5.19 -5.20
C VAL A 59 -18.81 6.49 -5.98
N ALA A 60 -19.33 7.54 -5.35
CA ALA A 60 -19.27 8.89 -5.91
C ALA A 60 -17.82 9.38 -5.91
N VAL A 61 -17.26 9.59 -7.10
CA VAL A 61 -15.90 10.15 -7.27
C VAL A 61 -15.94 11.38 -8.17
N LYS A 62 -15.05 12.34 -7.91
CA LYS A 62 -14.95 13.55 -8.73
C LYS A 62 -14.58 13.24 -10.19
N ARG A 63 -13.74 12.22 -10.43
CA ARG A 63 -13.30 11.77 -11.76
C ARG A 63 -13.03 10.26 -11.74
N LYS A 64 -13.43 9.55 -12.79
CA LYS A 64 -13.19 8.10 -12.96
C LYS A 64 -11.70 7.73 -12.85
N ASN A 65 -10.82 8.62 -13.29
CA ASN A 65 -9.37 8.43 -13.24
C ASN A 65 -8.83 8.41 -11.79
N ASN A 66 -9.47 9.09 -10.84
CA ASN A 66 -9.02 9.09 -9.44
C ASN A 66 -9.14 7.71 -8.77
N ILE A 67 -9.91 6.79 -9.36
CA ILE A 67 -10.03 5.40 -8.90
C ILE A 67 -8.93 4.51 -9.50
N THR A 68 -8.30 4.91 -10.61
CA THR A 68 -7.46 4.03 -11.45
C THR A 68 -5.97 4.36 -11.44
N HIS A 69 -5.53 5.31 -10.63
CA HIS A 69 -4.12 5.63 -10.49
C HIS A 69 -3.43 4.65 -9.54
N SER A 70 -3.00 3.52 -10.09
CA SER A 70 -2.00 2.67 -9.45
C SER A 70 -0.66 3.39 -9.37
N TYR A 71 0.00 3.31 -8.23
CA TYR A 71 1.39 3.71 -8.05
C TYR A 71 2.14 2.60 -7.33
N THR A 72 3.46 2.56 -7.47
CA THR A 72 4.32 1.62 -6.74
C THR A 72 5.24 2.42 -5.83
N VAL A 73 5.37 2.00 -4.58
CA VAL A 73 6.40 2.49 -3.66
C VAL A 73 7.29 1.31 -3.29
N LEU A 74 8.60 1.51 -3.35
CA LEU A 74 9.59 0.54 -2.89
C LEU A 74 10.33 1.12 -1.68
N PRO A 75 9.71 1.09 -0.49
CA PRO A 75 10.38 1.44 0.76
C PRO A 75 11.30 0.31 1.22
N ILE A 76 12.30 0.64 2.01
CA ILE A 76 13.20 -0.33 2.65
C ILE A 76 13.02 -0.24 4.15
N THR A 77 12.85 -1.38 4.80
CA THR A 77 12.85 -1.49 6.26
C THR A 77 14.03 -2.34 6.69
N SER A 78 14.83 -1.83 7.62
CA SER A 78 15.91 -2.59 8.25
C SER A 78 15.38 -3.62 9.23
N ALA A 79 16.23 -4.58 9.61
CA ALA A 79 15.88 -5.67 10.52
C ALA A 79 15.47 -5.17 11.93
N ASP A 80 15.99 -4.01 12.36
CA ASP A 80 15.63 -3.33 13.60
C ASP A 80 14.31 -2.53 13.50
N ARG A 81 13.54 -2.76 12.43
CA ARG A 81 12.19 -2.20 12.17
C ARG A 81 12.19 -0.69 11.90
N ARG A 82 13.32 -0.11 11.50
CA ARG A 82 13.36 1.28 11.04
C ARG A 82 13.01 1.35 9.55
N LEU A 83 12.20 2.34 9.19
CA LEU A 83 12.00 2.71 7.80
C LEU A 83 13.22 3.52 7.37
N LEU A 84 13.91 3.09 6.32
CA LEU A 84 15.04 3.85 5.77
C LEU A 84 14.52 5.11 5.08
N ASP A 85 15.35 6.14 5.09
CA ASP A 85 14.98 7.50 4.69
C ASP A 85 14.80 7.67 3.19
N LYS A 86 15.37 6.79 2.36
CA LYS A 86 15.27 6.86 0.89
C LYS A 86 14.42 5.75 0.26
N PHE A 87 13.56 6.10 -0.70
CA PHE A 87 12.75 5.12 -1.43
C PHE A 87 12.43 5.53 -2.88
N LEU A 88 12.01 4.55 -3.68
CA LEU A 88 11.56 4.76 -5.07
C LEU A 88 10.03 4.84 -5.13
N LEU A 89 9.52 5.92 -5.75
CA LEU A 89 8.10 6.13 -6.07
C LEU A 89 7.90 6.07 -7.59
N ILE A 90 6.99 5.23 -8.04
CA ILE A 90 6.64 5.07 -9.44
C ILE A 90 5.20 5.52 -9.63
N LEU A 91 5.03 6.64 -10.33
CA LEU A 91 3.74 7.22 -10.64
C LEU A 91 3.26 6.78 -12.03
N ARG A 92 1.95 6.63 -12.17
CA ARG A 92 1.32 6.29 -13.44
C ARG A 92 1.19 7.53 -14.32
N GLU A 93 1.74 7.48 -15.52
CA GLU A 93 1.62 8.50 -16.56
C GLU A 93 1.19 7.89 -17.89
N LYS A 94 0.76 8.73 -18.85
CA LYS A 94 0.39 8.26 -20.20
C LYS A 94 1.57 7.62 -20.93
N GLU A 95 2.74 8.22 -20.75
CA GLU A 95 4.03 7.74 -21.25
C GLU A 95 4.95 7.32 -20.10
N ASN A 96 6.14 6.78 -20.40
CA ASN A 96 7.13 6.45 -19.37
C ASN A 96 7.88 7.70 -18.82
N GLN A 97 7.30 8.88 -18.99
CA GLN A 97 7.86 10.17 -18.59
C GLN A 97 6.76 11.07 -18.05
N PHE A 98 7.13 12.01 -17.18
CA PHE A 98 6.21 13.05 -16.72
C PHE A 98 5.93 14.05 -17.84
N GLY A 99 4.67 14.42 -18.01
CA GLY A 99 4.31 15.54 -18.88
C GLY A 99 4.89 16.85 -18.35
N GLN A 100 5.12 17.82 -19.23
CA GLN A 100 5.80 19.09 -18.91
C GLN A 100 5.21 19.81 -17.70
N ARG A 101 3.87 19.90 -17.63
CA ARG A 101 3.19 20.49 -16.47
C ARG A 101 3.47 19.76 -15.16
N VAL A 102 3.46 18.43 -15.19
CA VAL A 102 3.75 17.63 -13.99
C VAL A 102 5.20 17.85 -13.56
N GLN A 103 6.14 17.96 -14.49
CA GLN A 103 7.54 18.25 -14.13
C GLN A 103 7.72 19.60 -13.43
N ILE A 104 6.94 20.62 -13.83
CA ILE A 104 6.97 21.96 -13.21
C ILE A 104 6.37 21.94 -11.80
N ASP A 105 5.22 21.28 -11.64
CA ASP A 105 4.45 21.33 -10.40
C ASP A 105 4.87 20.27 -9.36
N LEU A 106 5.59 19.22 -9.79
CA LEU A 106 5.92 18.08 -8.93
C LEU A 106 7.01 18.43 -7.92
N ILE A 107 6.59 18.58 -6.66
CA ILE A 107 7.50 18.69 -5.53
C ILE A 107 8.09 17.32 -5.22
N VAL A 108 9.41 17.18 -5.39
CA VAL A 108 10.15 15.95 -5.08
C VAL A 108 11.07 16.19 -3.88
N PRO A 109 10.76 15.60 -2.72
CA PRO A 109 11.68 15.61 -1.58
C PRO A 109 13.02 14.96 -1.92
N PRO A 110 14.15 15.44 -1.35
CA PRO A 110 15.49 14.98 -1.72
C PRO A 110 15.73 13.49 -1.46
N ASN A 111 14.98 12.91 -0.53
CA ASN A 111 15.04 11.51 -0.15
C ASN A 111 14.09 10.61 -0.95
N ILE A 112 13.41 11.13 -1.97
CA ILE A 112 12.48 10.35 -2.79
C ILE A 112 12.96 10.36 -4.24
N ILE A 113 13.22 9.18 -4.78
CA ILE A 113 13.44 9.02 -6.21
C ILE A 113 12.09 8.81 -6.87
N VAL A 114 11.72 9.66 -7.82
CA VAL A 114 10.43 9.58 -8.50
C VAL A 114 10.63 9.17 -9.97
N ARG A 115 9.83 8.22 -10.45
CA ARG A 115 9.82 7.74 -11.84
C ARG A 115 8.40 7.63 -12.38
N ALA A 116 8.25 7.72 -13.70
CA ALA A 116 6.97 7.56 -14.40
C ALA A 116 6.88 6.18 -15.09
N SER A 117 5.68 5.59 -15.14
CA SER A 117 5.39 4.45 -16.00
C SER A 117 3.96 4.42 -16.51
N LYS A 118 3.73 3.77 -17.67
CA LYS A 118 2.38 3.64 -18.25
C LYS A 118 1.35 2.98 -17.31
N SER A 119 1.80 2.04 -16.50
CA SER A 119 0.96 1.25 -15.60
C SER A 119 1.06 1.68 -14.13
N GLY A 120 1.99 2.55 -13.77
CA GLY A 120 2.38 2.81 -12.38
C GLY A 120 3.09 1.63 -11.69
N LYS A 121 3.36 0.54 -12.42
CA LYS A 121 4.05 -0.65 -11.90
C LYS A 121 5.57 -0.54 -12.08
N SER A 122 6.29 -1.31 -11.26
CA SER A 122 7.73 -1.55 -11.45
C SER A 122 8.02 -2.35 -12.73
N SER A 123 9.22 -2.21 -13.24
CA SER A 123 9.78 -2.93 -14.39
C SER A 123 11.25 -3.19 -14.14
N ASP A 124 11.89 -4.03 -14.96
CA ASP A 124 13.31 -4.39 -14.79
C ASP A 124 14.24 -3.15 -14.70
N GLY A 125 14.11 -2.21 -15.65
CA GLY A 125 14.87 -0.96 -15.59
C GLY A 125 14.59 -0.09 -14.36
N LYS A 126 13.36 -0.12 -13.83
CA LYS A 126 13.01 0.62 -12.60
C LYS A 126 13.51 -0.08 -11.35
N TYR A 127 13.58 -1.40 -11.35
CA TYR A 127 14.23 -2.16 -10.30
C TYR A 127 15.74 -1.89 -10.30
N ARG A 128 16.38 -1.83 -11.46
CA ARG A 128 17.79 -1.38 -11.57
C ARG A 128 17.99 0.04 -11.03
N THR A 129 17.04 0.94 -11.30
CA THR A 129 17.02 2.30 -10.71
C THR A 129 16.98 2.23 -9.19
N PHE A 130 16.10 1.38 -8.63
CA PHE A 130 16.01 1.18 -7.18
C PHE A 130 17.35 0.69 -6.58
N LEU A 131 17.98 -0.32 -7.18
CA LEU A 131 19.27 -0.83 -6.68
C LEU A 131 20.36 0.24 -6.69
N ASN A 132 20.51 0.98 -7.80
CA ASN A 132 21.60 1.94 -7.98
C ASN A 132 21.40 3.26 -7.25
N GLU A 133 20.19 3.84 -7.29
CA GLU A 133 19.96 5.19 -6.78
C GLU A 133 19.40 5.21 -5.36
N VAL A 134 18.75 4.13 -4.93
CA VAL A 134 18.17 4.02 -3.59
C VAL A 134 19.03 3.12 -2.72
N LEU A 135 19.03 1.81 -2.99
CA LEU A 135 19.62 0.82 -2.09
C LEU A 135 21.11 1.07 -1.88
N ARG A 136 21.88 1.31 -2.95
CA ARG A 136 23.33 1.52 -2.88
C ARG A 136 23.74 2.69 -1.97
N SER A 137 22.90 3.72 -1.87
CA SER A 137 23.17 4.85 -0.98
C SER A 137 22.86 4.59 0.50
N LEU A 138 22.20 3.47 0.81
CA LEU A 138 21.72 3.13 2.15
C LEU A 138 22.47 1.97 2.80
N VAL A 139 23.17 1.16 2.01
CA VAL A 139 23.82 -0.07 2.48
C VAL A 139 25.32 0.13 2.66
N GLY A 140 25.89 -0.56 3.66
CA GLY A 140 27.33 -0.62 3.87
C GLY A 140 28.00 -1.70 3.01
N LYS A 141 29.27 -2.00 3.32
CA LYS A 141 30.04 -3.06 2.63
C LYS A 141 29.53 -4.47 2.87
N LYS A 142 28.72 -4.69 3.92
CA LYS A 142 28.15 -5.98 4.26
C LYS A 142 26.67 -5.82 4.57
N PHE A 143 25.81 -6.53 3.85
CA PHE A 143 24.36 -6.46 4.07
C PHE A 143 23.61 -7.66 3.49
N LEU A 144 22.40 -7.86 4.01
CA LEU A 144 21.45 -8.86 3.53
C LEU A 144 20.21 -8.16 3.01
N LEU A 145 19.82 -8.46 1.76
CA LEU A 145 18.60 -7.95 1.16
C LEU A 145 17.55 -9.08 1.05
N LEU A 146 16.35 -8.83 1.57
CA LEU A 146 15.21 -9.74 1.52
C LEU A 146 14.12 -9.16 0.61
N LEU A 147 13.77 -9.86 -0.47
CA LEU A 147 12.80 -9.40 -1.46
C LEU A 147 11.67 -10.38 -1.72
N ASP A 148 10.64 -9.90 -2.40
CA ASP A 148 9.58 -10.75 -2.91
C ASP A 148 10.09 -11.64 -4.07
N SER A 149 9.35 -12.69 -4.38
CA SER A 149 9.62 -13.64 -5.46
C SER A 149 9.27 -13.11 -6.85
N TRP A 150 9.11 -11.80 -7.03
CA TRP A 150 8.80 -11.26 -8.35
C TRP A 150 10.02 -11.39 -9.27
N LYS A 151 9.83 -11.95 -10.48
CA LYS A 151 10.93 -12.35 -11.39
C LYS A 151 12.05 -11.31 -11.57
N PRO A 152 11.78 -10.01 -11.79
CA PRO A 152 12.84 -9.00 -11.90
C PRO A 152 13.64 -8.78 -10.61
N GLN A 153 13.05 -9.01 -9.43
CA GLN A 153 13.72 -8.91 -8.13
C GLN A 153 14.53 -10.15 -7.78
N ALA A 154 14.10 -11.32 -8.23
CA ALA A 154 14.75 -12.61 -7.99
C ALA A 154 16.00 -12.87 -8.85
N ASP A 155 16.49 -11.86 -9.58
CA ASP A 155 17.63 -11.96 -10.48
C ASP A 155 18.97 -11.69 -9.74
N LEU A 156 19.64 -12.78 -9.37
CA LEU A 156 20.89 -12.74 -8.62
C LEU A 156 22.05 -12.11 -9.43
N GLU A 157 22.08 -12.33 -10.74
CA GLU A 157 23.12 -11.79 -11.61
C GLU A 157 23.01 -10.27 -11.69
N LYS A 158 21.80 -9.72 -11.84
CA LYS A 158 21.58 -8.26 -11.77
C LYS A 158 21.95 -7.67 -10.43
N PHE A 159 21.66 -8.37 -9.34
CA PHE A 159 22.04 -7.93 -8.01
C PHE A 159 23.56 -7.86 -7.85
N ARG A 160 24.28 -8.93 -8.21
CA ARG A 160 25.74 -9.01 -8.17
C ARG A 160 26.41 -8.00 -9.09
N ALA A 161 25.82 -7.70 -10.25
CA ALA A 161 26.33 -6.68 -11.15
C ALA A 161 26.29 -5.27 -10.55
N VAL A 162 25.34 -4.98 -9.64
CA VAL A 162 25.26 -3.68 -8.94
C VAL A 162 26.18 -3.64 -7.71
N PHE A 163 26.36 -4.78 -7.04
CA PHE A 163 27.16 -4.93 -5.83
C PHE A 163 28.30 -5.96 -5.99
N PRO A 164 29.26 -5.74 -6.91
CA PRO A 164 30.28 -6.73 -7.22
C PRO A 164 31.36 -6.86 -6.13
N ASN A 165 31.53 -5.84 -5.28
CA ASN A 165 32.64 -5.74 -4.33
C ASN A 165 32.18 -5.77 -2.87
N GLU A 166 30.87 -5.85 -2.64
CA GLU A 166 30.24 -5.85 -1.33
C GLU A 166 29.97 -7.29 -0.87
N ASP A 167 30.17 -7.57 0.42
CA ASP A 167 29.76 -8.82 1.08
C ASP A 167 28.23 -8.81 1.24
N SER A 168 27.55 -9.01 0.12
CA SER A 168 26.11 -8.82 -0.03
C SER A 168 25.42 -10.14 -0.36
N GLN A 169 24.26 -10.36 0.26
CA GLN A 169 23.42 -11.53 0.00
C GLN A 169 22.01 -11.10 -0.37
N LEU A 170 21.42 -11.83 -1.33
CA LEU A 170 20.02 -11.68 -1.73
C LEU A 170 19.26 -12.94 -1.32
N LEU A 171 18.21 -12.77 -0.52
CA LEU A 171 17.26 -13.82 -0.17
C LEU A 171 15.87 -13.46 -0.67
N ILE A 172 15.18 -14.46 -1.19
CA ILE A 172 13.87 -14.31 -1.82
C ILE A 172 12.85 -15.08 -0.98
N PHE A 173 11.76 -14.42 -0.59
CA PHE A 173 10.63 -15.09 0.06
C PHE A 173 9.95 -16.04 -0.93
N SER A 174 9.37 -17.15 -0.46
CA SER A 174 8.61 -18.03 -1.35
C SER A 174 7.31 -17.36 -1.82
N GLU A 175 6.86 -17.67 -3.04
CA GLU A 175 5.74 -16.99 -3.71
C GLU A 175 4.46 -16.92 -2.86
N GLU A 176 4.17 -17.97 -2.10
CA GLU A 176 2.95 -18.09 -1.30
C GLU A 176 3.09 -17.54 0.13
N SER A 177 4.31 -17.21 0.55
CA SER A 177 4.58 -16.80 1.94
C SER A 177 4.55 -15.30 2.16
N THR A 178 4.69 -14.49 1.09
CA THR A 178 4.91 -13.04 1.18
C THR A 178 3.92 -12.34 2.11
N GLY A 179 2.61 -12.60 1.96
CA GLY A 179 1.58 -11.98 2.78
C GLY A 179 1.57 -12.41 4.26
N TYR A 180 2.26 -13.50 4.61
CA TYR A 180 2.31 -14.06 5.96
C TYR A 180 3.60 -13.75 6.71
N ILE A 181 4.71 -13.56 5.99
CA ILE A 181 6.03 -13.39 6.60
C ILE A 181 6.71 -12.08 6.26
N GLN A 182 6.35 -11.41 5.16
CA GLN A 182 7.04 -10.18 4.76
C GLN A 182 6.65 -9.02 5.70
N PRO A 183 7.60 -8.42 6.43
CA PRO A 183 7.29 -7.35 7.40
C PRO A 183 6.59 -6.13 6.75
N LYS A 184 6.96 -5.86 5.49
CA LYS A 184 6.41 -4.79 4.66
C LYS A 184 4.89 -4.89 4.51
N ASP A 185 4.38 -6.08 4.16
CA ASP A 185 2.95 -6.33 3.95
C ASP A 185 2.19 -6.49 5.26
N LEU A 186 2.82 -7.09 6.27
CA LEU A 186 2.20 -7.31 7.57
C LEU A 186 1.99 -6.02 8.37
N SER A 187 2.89 -5.04 8.25
CA SER A 187 2.92 -3.88 9.15
C SER A 187 3.08 -2.53 8.45
N LEU A 188 4.08 -2.37 7.58
CA LEU A 188 4.44 -1.07 7.01
C LEU A 188 3.31 -0.51 6.15
N PHE A 189 2.83 -1.28 5.17
CA PHE A 189 1.78 -0.80 4.28
C PHE A 189 0.43 -0.61 4.98
N ARG A 190 0.17 -1.35 6.06
CA ARG A 190 -1.02 -1.11 6.90
C ARG A 190 -0.94 0.27 7.57
N SER A 191 0.21 0.58 8.16
CA SER A 191 0.48 1.86 8.82
C SER A 191 0.44 3.01 7.81
N TRP A 192 1.07 2.82 6.65
CA TRP A 192 1.03 3.77 5.54
C TRP A 192 -0.39 4.10 5.13
N ARG A 193 -1.23 3.09 4.89
CA ARG A 193 -2.62 3.28 4.48
C ARG A 193 -3.44 4.01 5.53
N PHE A 194 -3.16 3.77 6.81
CA PHE A 194 -3.80 4.48 7.91
C PHE A 194 -3.42 5.97 7.93
N ILE A 195 -2.13 6.29 7.79
CA ILE A 195 -1.65 7.68 7.73
C ILE A 195 -2.22 8.40 6.52
N HIS A 196 -2.18 7.77 5.34
CA HIS A 196 -2.76 8.32 4.12
C HIS A 196 -4.23 8.70 4.31
N LYS A 197 -5.05 7.78 4.85
CA LYS A 197 -6.46 8.05 5.15
C LYS A 197 -6.64 9.22 6.13
N LYS A 198 -5.78 9.36 7.14
CA LYS A 198 -5.83 10.49 8.07
C LYS A 198 -5.52 11.82 7.39
N ILE A 199 -4.50 11.86 6.53
CA ILE A 199 -4.14 13.06 5.76
C ILE A 199 -5.28 13.44 4.82
N GLU A 200 -5.84 12.48 4.09
CA GLU A 200 -7.01 12.69 3.22
C GLU A 200 -8.21 13.21 4.01
N HIS A 201 -8.50 12.61 5.16
CA HIS A 201 -9.62 13.04 6.00
C HIS A 201 -9.43 14.46 6.55
N TYR A 202 -8.22 14.77 7.03
CA TYR A 202 -7.88 16.11 7.53
C TYR A 202 -8.02 17.17 6.44
N THR A 203 -7.49 16.90 5.25
CA THR A 203 -7.57 17.84 4.13
C THR A 203 -9.01 18.04 3.66
N HIS A 204 -9.84 16.99 3.69
CA HIS A 204 -11.26 17.07 3.37
C HIS A 204 -12.05 17.93 4.37
N ILE A 205 -11.85 17.73 5.67
CA ILE A 205 -12.54 18.49 6.72
C ILE A 205 -12.15 19.97 6.66
N ASN A 206 -10.85 20.26 6.60
CA ASN A 206 -10.35 21.63 6.75
C ASN A 206 -10.44 22.46 5.47
N ARG A 207 -10.99 21.90 4.38
CA ARG A 207 -11.08 22.54 3.05
C ARG A 207 -9.77 23.21 2.63
N THR A 208 -8.65 22.68 3.09
CA THR A 208 -7.33 23.15 2.72
C THR A 208 -7.26 23.16 1.19
N LYS A 209 -6.71 24.22 0.57
CA LYS A 209 -6.46 24.29 -0.88
C LYS A 209 -5.48 23.22 -1.40
N MET A 210 -5.17 22.19 -0.61
CA MET A 210 -4.49 20.98 -1.04
C MET A 210 -5.52 20.04 -1.68
N ILE A 211 -5.58 20.05 -3.01
CA ILE A 211 -6.37 19.06 -3.74
C ILE A 211 -5.46 17.85 -4.01
N ILE A 212 -5.53 16.84 -3.14
CA ILE A 212 -4.69 15.62 -3.18
C ILE A 212 -4.86 14.82 -4.50
N SER A 213 -5.89 15.13 -5.31
CA SER A 213 -6.24 14.34 -6.50
C SER A 213 -6.70 15.12 -7.74
N ASP A 214 -6.47 16.44 -7.83
CA ASP A 214 -6.77 17.18 -9.07
C ASP A 214 -5.54 17.35 -9.94
N ARG A 215 -5.54 16.71 -11.11
CA ARG A 215 -4.84 17.23 -12.28
C ARG A 215 -5.79 18.22 -12.92
N GLN A 216 -5.69 19.52 -12.62
CA GLN A 216 -6.45 20.50 -13.37
C GLN A 216 -6.00 20.43 -14.84
N LYS A 217 -6.91 20.09 -15.76
CA LYS A 217 -6.78 20.54 -17.14
C LYS A 217 -7.33 21.96 -17.12
N ILE A 218 -6.50 22.91 -17.55
CA ILE A 218 -7.03 24.18 -18.01
C ILE A 218 -7.48 23.86 -19.43
N ASP A 219 -8.77 23.91 -19.66
CA ASP A 219 -9.27 23.92 -21.02
C ASP A 219 -8.78 25.24 -21.62
N ASN A 220 -7.84 25.14 -22.56
CA ASN A 220 -7.58 26.25 -23.46
C ASN A 220 -8.82 26.31 -24.35
N GLU A 221 -9.80 27.13 -23.97
CA GLU A 221 -10.82 27.56 -24.92
C GLU A 221 -10.16 28.46 -25.98
N PRO A 222 -10.64 28.41 -27.24
CA PRO A 222 -10.07 29.15 -28.37
C PRO A 222 -10.17 30.67 -28.23
#